data_AF-A0AAF0H6W9-F1
#
_entry.id   AF-A0AAF0H6W9-F1
#
_cell.length_a   1.000
_cell.length_b   1.000
_cell.length_c   1.000
_cell.angle_alpha   90.00
_cell.angle_beta   90.00
_cell.angle_gamma   90.00
#
_symmetry.space_group_name_H-M   'P 1'
#
loop_
_entity.id
_entity.type
_entity.pdbx_description
1 polymer ?
#
loop_
_entity_poly.entity_id
_entity_poly.type
_entity_poly.pdbx_seq_one_letter_code
_entity_poly.pdbx_strand_id
1 'polypeptide(L)'
;MIAYPTKRVIIWFTLCPALPGPAFFIWVMASEITHKGKFDEVIYLIGVTFYMCLVSSIFGVILFGVPSLILAFIYAGLKLTKRFLHVMLIIVLGGFVAMGWCLVTPFEEQTNLAFLLGSVTSLIMALFALPKPDVSNPA
;
A
#
# COMPACT_ATOMS: atom_id res chain seq x y z
N MET A 1 -16.07 26.40 4.32
CA MET A 1 -15.74 25.27 3.45
C MET A 1 -14.38 24.74 3.85
N ILE A 2 -14.31 23.56 4.46
CA ILE A 2 -13.03 22.93 4.79
C ILE A 2 -12.41 22.49 3.46
N ALA A 3 -11.24 23.04 3.11
CA ALA A 3 -10.54 22.68 1.89
C ALA A 3 -10.16 21.19 1.95
N TYR A 4 -10.60 20.40 0.95
CA TYR A 4 -10.25 18.99 0.87
C TYR A 4 -8.72 18.85 0.79
N PRO A 5 -8.08 18.00 1.61
CA PRO A 5 -6.63 17.88 1.67
C PRO A 5 -6.08 17.02 0.51
N THR A 6 -6.29 17.48 -0.74
CA THR A 6 -5.98 16.77 -1.97
C THR A 6 -4.51 16.36 -2.06
N LYS A 7 -3.60 17.27 -1.67
CA LYS A 7 -2.16 17.02 -1.67
C LYS A 7 -1.77 15.86 -0.75
N ARG A 8 -2.40 15.77 0.42
CA ARG A 8 -2.18 14.67 1.37
C ARG A 8 -2.64 13.35 0.76
N VAL A 9 -3.86 13.29 0.23
CA VAL A 9 -4.41 12.07 -0.38
C VAL A 9 -3.50 11.58 -1.51
N ILE A 10 -3.07 12.47 -2.41
CA ILE A 10 -2.21 12.08 -3.53
C ILE A 10 -0.89 11.49 -3.04
N ILE A 11 -0.18 12.17 -2.14
CA ILE A 11 1.13 11.73 -1.63
C ILE A 11 1.02 10.35 -0.97
N TRP A 12 0.05 10.17 -0.08
CA TRP A 12 -0.12 8.90 0.63
C TRP A 12 -0.51 7.76 -0.32
N PHE A 13 -1.43 7.96 -1.26
CA PHE A 13 -1.79 6.89 -2.20
C PHE A 13 -0.67 6.56 -3.19
N THR A 14 0.14 7.54 -3.61
CA THR A 14 1.32 7.26 -4.45
C THR A 14 2.42 6.49 -3.73
N LEU A 15 2.48 6.59 -2.40
CA LEU A 15 3.41 5.83 -1.55
C LEU A 15 2.88 4.44 -1.20
N CYS A 16 1.64 4.11 -1.54
CA CYS A 16 1.02 2.81 -1.27
C CYS A 16 1.87 1.62 -1.76
N PRO A 17 2.50 1.65 -2.96
CA PRO A 17 3.34 0.56 -3.43
C PRO A 17 4.66 0.37 -2.68
N ALA A 18 5.08 1.34 -1.86
CA ALA A 18 6.28 1.20 -1.03
C ALA A 18 6.02 0.39 0.24
N LEU A 19 4.74 0.22 0.63
CA LEU A 19 4.34 -0.36 1.90
C LEU A 19 4.55 -1.89 2.04
N PRO A 20 4.52 -2.71 0.96
CA PRO A 20 4.84 -4.14 1.04
C PRO A 20 6.26 -4.43 1.55
N GLY A 21 7.26 -3.60 1.22
CA GLY A 21 8.65 -3.81 1.64
C GLY A 21 8.82 -3.80 3.17
N PRO A 22 8.39 -2.73 3.86
CA PRO A 22 8.38 -2.66 5.32
C PRO A 22 7.52 -3.75 5.98
N ALA A 23 6.38 -4.09 5.38
CA ALA A 23 5.53 -5.18 5.89
C ALA A 23 6.26 -6.53 5.86
N PHE A 24 6.97 -6.81 4.76
CA PHE A 24 7.79 -8.02 4.64
C PHE A 24 8.96 -8.03 5.62
N PHE A 25 9.62 -6.89 5.82
CA PHE A 25 10.68 -6.74 6.82
C PHE A 25 10.21 -7.07 8.24
N ILE A 26 9.06 -6.52 8.65
CA ILE A 26 8.48 -6.76 9.98
C ILE A 26 8.13 -8.25 10.14
N TRP A 27 7.56 -8.88 9.11
CA TRP A 27 7.21 -10.30 9.12
C TRP A 27 8.44 -11.18 9.35
N VAL A 28 9.51 -10.97 8.58
CA VAL A 28 10.76 -11.74 8.71
C VAL A 28 11.40 -11.52 10.07
N MET A 29 11.43 -10.28 10.55
CA MET A 29 11.94 -9.99 11.90
C MET A 29 11.13 -10.69 12.99
N ALA A 30 9.80 -10.75 12.86
CA ALA A 30 8.94 -11.43 13.84
C ALA A 30 9.14 -12.96 13.85
N SER A 31 9.33 -13.60 12.68
CA SER A 31 9.61 -15.04 12.61
C SER A 31 10.95 -15.39 13.27
N GLU A 32 11.94 -14.52 13.14
CA GLU A 32 13.31 -14.74 13.61
C GLU A 32 13.49 -14.43 15.09
N ILE A 33 12.68 -13.54 15.65
CA ILE A 33 12.61 -13.37 17.12
C ILE A 33 12.01 -14.62 17.79
N THR A 34 11.14 -15.33 17.07
CA THR A 34 10.43 -16.52 17.58
C THR A 34 11.32 -17.77 17.53
N HIS A 35 12.16 -17.91 16.51
CA HIS A 35 13.18 -18.95 16.43
C HIS A 35 14.47 -18.43 17.06
N LYS A 36 14.90 -18.96 18.21
CA LYS A 36 16.10 -18.54 18.97
C LYS A 36 17.41 -18.57 18.13
N GLY A 37 17.59 -17.61 17.22
CA GLY A 37 18.74 -17.49 16.34
C GLY A 37 19.98 -17.07 17.11
N LYS A 38 21.15 -17.53 16.67
CA LYS A 38 22.43 -17.05 17.19
C LYS A 38 22.59 -15.57 16.83
N PHE A 39 23.12 -14.76 17.74
CA PHE A 39 23.24 -13.30 17.56
C PHE A 39 23.95 -12.88 16.26
N ASP A 40 24.98 -13.61 15.83
CA ASP A 40 25.71 -13.31 14.59
C ASP A 40 24.86 -13.53 13.32
N GLU A 41 23.99 -14.54 13.36
CA GLU A 41 23.08 -14.88 12.27
C GLU A 41 21.96 -13.84 12.17
N VAL A 42 21.46 -13.36 13.32
CA VAL A 42 20.43 -12.32 13.42
C VAL A 42 20.93 -10.99 12.83
N ILE A 43 22.17 -10.57 13.10
CA ILE A 43 22.72 -9.30 12.57
C ILE A 43 22.84 -9.36 11.05
N TYR A 44 23.39 -10.45 10.51
CA TYR A 44 23.50 -10.63 9.07
C TYR A 44 22.10 -10.63 8.41
N LEU A 45 21.15 -11.32 9.02
CA LEU A 45 19.77 -11.40 8.53
C LEU A 45 19.05 -10.05 8.56
N ILE A 46 19.25 -9.23 9.60
CA ILE A 46 18.73 -7.85 9.66
C ILE A 46 19.27 -7.04 8.49
N GLY A 47 20.58 -7.12 8.21
CA GLY A 47 21.22 -6.39 7.11
C GLY A 47 20.66 -6.78 5.74
N VAL A 48 20.54 -8.09 5.48
CA VAL A 48 19.99 -8.62 4.22
C VAL A 48 18.52 -8.25 4.07
N THR A 49 17.72 -8.43 5.13
CA THR A 49 16.27 -8.13 5.09
C THR A 49 16.03 -6.63 4.92
N PHE A 50 16.85 -5.77 5.54
CA PHE A 50 16.77 -4.32 5.36
C PHE A 50 17.11 -3.91 3.92
N TYR A 51 18.15 -4.49 3.33
CA TYR A 51 18.48 -4.25 1.92
C TYR A 51 17.33 -4.70 1.00
N MET A 52 16.79 -5.91 1.21
CA MET A 52 15.65 -6.43 0.45
C MET A 52 14.39 -5.59 0.64
N CYS A 53 14.17 -5.01 1.82
CA CYS A 53 13.08 -4.08 2.09
C CYS A 53 13.23 -2.80 1.25
N LEU A 54 14.41 -2.19 1.20
CA LEU A 54 14.66 -1.01 0.39
C LEU A 54 14.49 -1.29 -1.10
N VAL A 55 15.09 -2.38 -1.58
CA VAL A 55 14.99 -2.79 -2.98
C VAL A 55 13.53 -3.06 -3.35
N SER A 56 12.80 -3.87 -2.58
CA SER A 56 11.39 -4.16 -2.85
C SER A 56 10.50 -2.92 -2.80
N SER A 57 10.76 -1.97 -1.90
CA SER A 57 10.02 -0.71 -1.83
C SER A 57 10.25 0.15 -3.07
N ILE A 58 11.50 0.27 -3.51
CA ILE A 58 11.88 1.03 -4.71
C ILE A 58 11.27 0.38 -5.96
N PHE A 59 11.41 -0.94 -6.11
CA PHE A 59 10.82 -1.68 -7.23
C PHE A 59 9.28 -1.60 -7.22
N GLY A 60 8.65 -1.67 -6.04
CA GLY A 60 7.21 -1.48 -5.90
C GLY A 60 6.76 -0.11 -6.38
N VAL A 61 7.47 0.96 -6.02
CA VAL A 61 7.18 2.32 -6.50
C VAL A 61 7.47 2.49 -7.99
N ILE A 62 8.55 1.90 -8.52
CA ILE A 62 8.87 2.02 -9.96
C ILE A 62 7.83 1.28 -10.80
N LEU A 63 7.48 0.05 -10.40
CA LEU A 63 6.57 -0.80 -11.16
C LEU A 63 5.12 -0.36 -10.99
N PHE A 64 4.66 -0.11 -9.76
CA PHE A 64 3.26 0.21 -9.46
C PHE A 64 3.01 1.70 -9.15
N GLY A 65 4.02 2.54 -9.26
CA GLY A 65 3.90 3.99 -9.04
C GLY A 65 2.92 4.64 -10.00
N VAL A 66 3.02 4.32 -11.29
CA VAL A 66 2.12 4.85 -12.34
C VAL A 66 0.64 4.51 -12.06
N PRO A 67 0.25 3.23 -11.89
CA PRO A 67 -1.15 2.91 -11.61
C PRO A 67 -1.63 3.47 -10.26
N SER A 68 -0.77 3.51 -9.24
CA SER A 68 -1.12 4.11 -7.94
C SER A 68 -1.35 5.62 -8.02
N LEU A 69 -0.57 6.32 -8.84
CA LEU A 69 -0.70 7.75 -9.07
C LEU A 69 -1.99 8.07 -9.82
N ILE A 70 -2.32 7.30 -10.87
CA ILE A 70 -3.58 7.46 -11.60
C ILE A 70 -4.77 7.28 -10.64
N LEU A 71 -4.75 6.24 -9.80
CA LEU A 71 -5.77 6.02 -8.77
C LEU A 71 -5.85 7.18 -7.78
N ALA A 72 -4.71 7.68 -7.33
CA ALA A 72 -4.63 8.79 -6.40
C ALA A 72 -5.29 10.07 -6.97
N PHE A 73 -5.10 10.35 -8.26
CA PHE A 73 -5.77 11.45 -8.95
C PHE A 73 -7.28 11.23 -9.08
N ILE A 74 -7.72 10.01 -9.39
CA ILE A 74 -9.15 9.66 -9.42
C ILE A 74 -9.76 9.87 -8.03
N TYR A 75 -9.09 9.43 -6.97
CA TYR A 75 -9.56 9.58 -5.59
C TYR A 75 -9.62 11.03 -5.13
N ALA A 76 -8.63 11.83 -5.54
CA ALA A 76 -8.60 13.27 -5.33
C ALA A 76 -9.74 13.99 -6.06
N GLY A 77 -10.00 13.63 -7.32
CA GLY A 77 -11.07 14.22 -8.14
C GLY A 77 -12.46 13.91 -7.60
N LEU A 78 -12.68 12.67 -7.14
CA LEU A 78 -13.94 12.22 -6.54
C LEU A 78 -14.14 12.69 -5.09
N LYS A 79 -13.13 13.33 -4.48
CA LYS A 79 -13.16 13.82 -3.08
C LYS A 79 -13.61 12.75 -2.06
N LEU A 80 -13.08 11.53 -2.18
CA LEU A 80 -13.48 10.44 -1.27
C LEU A 80 -13.20 10.80 0.19
N THR A 81 -14.15 10.49 1.07
CA THR A 81 -14.05 10.69 2.52
C THR A 81 -13.99 9.34 3.25
N LYS A 82 -13.70 9.32 4.56
CA LYS A 82 -13.70 8.12 5.42
C LYS A 82 -15.08 7.46 5.62
N ARG A 83 -15.95 7.48 4.61
CA ARG A 83 -17.17 6.68 4.60
C ARG A 83 -16.84 5.25 4.23
N PHE A 84 -17.57 4.32 4.84
CA PHE A 84 -17.41 2.89 4.61
C PHE A 84 -17.46 2.54 3.10
N LEU A 85 -18.40 3.13 2.36
CA LEU A 85 -18.56 2.90 0.92
C LEU A 85 -17.34 3.36 0.12
N HIS A 86 -16.79 4.53 0.43
CA HIS A 86 -15.58 5.04 -0.21
C HIS A 86 -14.35 4.19 0.12
N VAL A 87 -14.22 3.75 1.37
CA VAL A 87 -13.13 2.87 1.79
C VAL A 87 -13.24 1.52 1.06
N MET A 88 -14.43 0.92 0.98
CA MET A 88 -14.66 -0.32 0.21
C MET A 88 -14.31 -0.15 -1.26
N LEU A 89 -14.68 0.98 -1.87
CA LEU A 89 -14.35 1.28 -3.27
C LEU A 89 -12.84 1.33 -3.48
N ILE A 90 -12.11 2.00 -2.58
CA ILE A 90 -10.64 2.10 -2.62
C ILE A 90 -9.97 0.72 -2.47
N ILE A 91 -10.49 -0.13 -1.57
CA ILE A 91 -9.97 -1.48 -1.35
C ILE A 91 -10.12 -2.32 -2.62
N VAL A 92 -11.31 -2.32 -3.20
CA VAL A 92 -11.63 -3.09 -4.41
C VAL A 92 -10.79 -2.60 -5.59
N LEU A 93 -10.77 -1.28 -5.85
CA LEU A 93 -9.98 -0.71 -6.93
C LEU A 93 -8.48 -0.97 -6.74
N GLY A 94 -7.96 -0.82 -5.51
CA GLY A 94 -6.56 -1.09 -5.21
C GLY A 94 -6.16 -2.53 -5.49
N GLY A 95 -7.00 -3.50 -5.09
CA GLY A 95 -6.79 -4.91 -5.39
C GLY A 95 -6.86 -5.23 -6.88
N PHE A 96 -7.88 -4.73 -7.59
CA PHE A 96 -8.05 -4.96 -9.02
C PHE A 96 -6.93 -4.34 -9.86
N VAL A 97 -6.46 -3.16 -9.48
CA VAL A 97 -5.35 -2.49 -10.17
C VAL A 97 -4.05 -3.25 -9.96
N ALA A 98 -3.79 -3.73 -8.74
CA ALA A 98 -2.63 -4.59 -8.48
C ALA A 98 -2.69 -5.89 -9.31
N MET A 99 -3.85 -6.54 -9.35
CA MET A 99 -4.09 -7.75 -10.15
C MET A 99 -3.93 -7.49 -11.65
N GLY A 100 -4.53 -6.42 -12.16
CA GLY A 100 -4.45 -6.04 -13.58
C GLY A 100 -3.03 -5.67 -14.00
N TRP A 101 -2.26 -5.05 -13.11
CA TRP A 101 -0.86 -4.72 -13.36
C TRP A 101 0.05 -5.96 -13.32
N CYS A 102 -0.30 -6.98 -12.53
CA CYS A 102 0.36 -8.29 -12.55
C CYS A 102 0.24 -9.02 -13.90
N LEU A 103 -0.81 -8.75 -14.69
CA LEU A 103 -0.95 -9.32 -16.04
C LEU A 103 0.02 -8.69 -17.06
N VAL A 104 0.53 -7.49 -16.78
CA VAL A 104 1.44 -6.74 -17.66
C VAL A 104 2.90 -6.88 -17.19
N THR A 105 3.12 -7.48 -16.02
CA THR A 105 4.44 -7.68 -15.42
C THR A 105 4.75 -9.18 -15.35
N PRO A 106 6.03 -9.59 -15.19
CA PRO A 106 6.41 -11.01 -15.14
C PRO A 106 5.95 -11.77 -13.88
N PHE A 107 4.96 -11.24 -13.14
CA PHE A 107 4.47 -11.77 -11.85
C PHE A 107 3.07 -12.39 -11.96
N GLU A 108 2.71 -12.90 -13.14
CA GLU A 108 1.36 -13.40 -13.46
C GLU A 108 0.88 -14.52 -12.50
N GLU A 109 1.78 -15.40 -12.05
CA GLU A 109 1.43 -16.50 -11.15
C GLU A 109 1.03 -16.06 -9.74
N GLN A 110 1.31 -14.80 -9.36
CA GLN A 110 1.04 -14.27 -8.01
C GLN A 110 -0.11 -13.26 -7.96
N THR A 111 -0.99 -13.28 -8.96
CA THR A 111 -2.17 -12.40 -9.06
C THR A 111 -3.04 -12.36 -7.81
N ASN A 112 -3.28 -13.52 -7.16
CA ASN A 112 -4.04 -13.58 -5.90
C ASN A 112 -3.34 -12.85 -4.74
N LEU A 113 -2.02 -13.01 -4.62
CA LEU A 113 -1.22 -12.32 -3.61
C LEU A 113 -1.16 -10.83 -3.89
N ALA A 114 -1.04 -10.42 -5.15
CA ALA A 114 -1.05 -9.04 -5.57
C ALA A 114 -2.39 -8.35 -5.28
N PHE A 115 -3.52 -9.03 -5.53
CA PHE A 115 -4.84 -8.52 -5.14
C PHE A 115 -4.93 -8.32 -3.62
N LEU A 116 -4.48 -9.30 -2.85
CA LEU A 116 -4.55 -9.24 -1.38
C LEU A 116 -3.65 -8.13 -0.84
N LEU A 117 -2.40 -8.03 -1.31
CA LEU A 117 -1.47 -6.96 -0.96
C LEU A 117 -2.01 -5.59 -1.39
N GLY A 118 -2.53 -5.45 -2.61
CA GLY A 118 -3.12 -4.21 -3.12
C GLY A 118 -4.33 -3.76 -2.31
N SER A 119 -5.20 -4.69 -1.93
CA SER A 119 -6.39 -4.41 -1.12
C SER A 119 -6.04 -3.98 0.30
N VAL A 120 -5.10 -4.68 0.96
CA VAL A 120 -4.66 -4.40 2.33
C VAL A 120 -3.89 -3.07 2.40
N THR A 121 -2.94 -2.85 1.48
CA THR A 121 -2.18 -1.59 1.43
C THR A 121 -3.09 -0.40 1.15
N SER A 122 -4.06 -0.55 0.25
CA SER A 122 -5.05 0.49 -0.05
C SER A 122 -5.99 0.76 1.14
N LEU A 123 -6.35 -0.28 1.91
CA LEU A 123 -7.12 -0.15 3.16
C LEU A 123 -6.35 0.67 4.19
N ILE A 124 -5.08 0.31 4.43
CA ILE A 124 -4.21 1.02 5.39
C ILE A 124 -4.08 2.48 4.97
N MET A 125 -3.78 2.74 3.70
CA MET A 125 -3.68 4.10 3.18
C MET A 125 -5.01 4.85 3.27
N ALA A 126 -6.14 4.18 3.05
CA ALA A 126 -7.45 4.82 3.19
C ALA A 126 -7.71 5.29 4.63
N LEU A 127 -7.30 4.49 5.62
CA LEU A 127 -7.43 4.84 7.04
C LEU A 127 -6.52 6.01 7.45
N PHE A 128 -5.33 6.15 6.86
CA PHE A 128 -4.39 7.23 7.20
C PHE A 128 -4.56 8.51 6.38
N ALA A 129 -4.95 8.39 5.11
CA ALA A 129 -4.96 9.48 4.15
C ALA A 129 -6.31 10.21 4.06
N LEU A 130 -7.44 9.52 4.20
CA LEU A 130 -8.74 10.15 3.95
C LEU A 130 -9.18 11.08 5.10
N PRO A 131 -9.81 12.22 4.78
CA PRO A 131 -10.45 13.08 5.77
C PRO A 131 -11.73 12.45 6.32
N LYS A 132 -12.10 12.80 7.56
CA LYS A 132 -13.40 12.43 8.13
C LYS A 132 -14.51 13.11 7.29
N PRO A 133 -15.65 12.44 7.05
CA PRO A 133 -16.77 13.08 6.37
C PRO A 133 -17.26 14.26 7.20
N ASP A 134 -17.48 15.41 6.55
CA ASP A 134 -18.17 16.53 7.18
C ASP A 134 -19.62 16.10 7.48
N VAL A 135 -20.02 16.23 8.74
CA VAL A 135 -21.34 15.81 9.26
C VAL A 135 -22.50 16.58 8.58
N SER A 136 -22.21 17.65 7.84
CA SER A 136 -23.20 18.51 7.19
C SER A 136 -23.63 18.08 5.78
N ASN A 137 -23.04 17.06 5.16
CA ASN A 137 -23.42 16.66 3.81
C ASN A 137 -23.68 15.15 3.70
N PRO A 138 -24.90 14.66 4.00
CA PRO A 138 -25.33 13.29 3.77
C PRO A 138 -25.70 13.10 2.30
N ALA A 139 -24.74 13.27 1.38
CA ALA A 139 -24.89 12.89 -0.03
C ALA A 139 -23.95 11.72 -0.33
#